data_AF-E9H3S3-F1
#
_entry.id   AF-E9H3S3-F1
#
_cell.length_a   1.000
_cell.length_b   1.000
_cell.length_c   1.000
_cell.angle_alpha   90.00
_cell.angle_beta   90.00
_cell.angle_gamma   90.00
#
_symmetry.space_group_name_H-M   'P 1'
#
loop_
_entity.id
_entity.type
_entity.pdbx_description
1 polymer ?
#
loop_
_entity_poly.entity_id
_entity_poly.type
_entity_poly.pdbx_seq_one_letter_code
_entity_poly.pdbx_strand_id
1 'polypeptide(L)' 'KMMIENPEALKLWLTAALAPLCDADPVVLAKHVFAQLKKEKSETELRQSIRKKLFLVLYEKTPEFIDKLFVTLENKSYL' A
#
# COMPACT_ATOMS: atom_id res chain seq x y z
N LYS A 1 -10.30 10.43 -6.35
CA LYS A 1 -9.89 10.75 -4.96
C LYS A 1 -10.12 9.49 -4.14
N MET A 2 -9.07 8.83 -3.65
CA MET A 2 -9.24 7.64 -2.82
C MET A 2 -9.68 8.06 -1.42
N MET A 3 -10.89 7.68 -1.03
CA MET A 3 -11.45 7.97 0.28
C MET A 3 -11.15 6.79 1.19
N ILE A 4 -10.17 6.95 2.07
CA ILE A 4 -9.85 5.92 3.07
C ILE A 4 -10.84 6.09 4.21
N GLU A 5 -11.79 5.18 4.34
CA GLU A 5 -12.85 5.23 5.37
C GLU A 5 -12.32 4.87 6.75
N ASN A 6 -11.56 3.77 6.84
CA ASN A 6 -10.93 3.34 8.08
C ASN A 6 -9.40 3.30 7.93
N PRO A 7 -8.69 4.33 8.41
CA PRO A 7 -7.24 4.39 8.30
C PRO A 7 -6.51 3.36 9.17
N GLU A 8 -7.14 2.86 10.24
CA GLU A 8 -6.55 1.82 11.09
C GLU A 8 -6.66 0.45 10.42
N ALA A 9 -7.84 0.12 9.89
CA ALA A 9 -8.07 -1.12 9.15
C ALA A 9 -7.14 -1.22 7.94
N LEU A 10 -6.96 -0.11 7.19
CA LEU A 10 -6.03 -0.07 6.06
C LEU A 10 -4.57 -0.31 6.50
N LYS A 11 -4.13 0.26 7.62
CA LYS A 11 -2.77 0.03 8.15
C LYS A 11 -2.57 -1.41 8.59
N LEU A 12 -3.57 -2.02 9.24
CA LEU A 12 -3.55 -3.42 9.64
C LEU A 12 -3.45 -4.32 8.40
N TRP A 13 -4.29 -4.08 7.39
CA TRP A 13 -4.26 -4.81 6.13
C TRP A 13 -2.91 -4.67 5.42
N LEU A 14 -2.36 -3.46 5.33
CA LEU A 14 -1.04 -3.22 4.74
C LEU A 14 0.04 -4.02 5.46
N THR A 15 0.02 -4.01 6.79
CA THR A 15 0.98 -4.75 7.62
C THR A 15 0.86 -6.25 7.37
N ALA A 16 -0.36 -6.81 7.40
CA ALA A 16 -0.62 -8.22 7.15
C ALA A 16 -0.26 -8.65 5.73
N ALA A 17 -0.51 -7.79 4.74
CA ALA A 17 -0.19 -8.04 3.34
C ALA A 17 1.31 -7.96 3.06
N LEU A 18 2.05 -7.09 3.75
CA LEU A 18 3.49 -6.90 3.59
C LEU A 18 4.33 -7.93 4.38
N ALA A 19 3.82 -8.40 5.52
CA ALA A 19 4.53 -9.35 6.39
C ALA A 19 5.06 -10.62 5.68
N PRO A 20 4.31 -11.31 4.79
CA PRO A 20 4.83 -12.47 4.08
C PRO A 20 5.65 -12.12 2.82
N LEU A 21 5.73 -10.84 2.45
CA LEU A 21 6.34 -10.43 1.19
C LEU A 21 7.79 -9.93 1.36
N CYS A 22 8.19 -9.52 2.57
CA CYS A 22 9.57 -9.12 2.87
C CYS A 22 9.93 -9.30 4.35
N ASP A 23 11.24 -9.41 4.63
CA ASP A 23 11.80 -9.46 5.99
C ASP A 23 11.92 -8.09 6.68
N ALA A 24 11.59 -7.01 5.97
CA ALA A 24 11.60 -5.66 6.55
C ALA A 24 10.38 -5.44 7.46
N ASP A 25 10.48 -4.49 8.40
CA ASP A 25 9.38 -4.18 9.32
C ASP A 25 8.11 -3.76 8.56
N PRO A 26 7.05 -4.60 8.57
CA PRO A 26 5.84 -4.34 7.78
C PRO A 26 5.05 -3.14 8.31
N VAL A 27 5.18 -2.79 9.60
CA VAL A 27 4.54 -1.63 10.21
C VAL A 27 5.14 -0.34 9.69
N VAL A 28 6.47 -0.30 9.53
CA VAL A 28 7.19 0.86 8.96
C VAL A 28 6.80 1.06 7.50
N LEU A 29 6.76 -0.03 6.73
CA LEU A 29 6.32 0.02 5.32
C LEU A 29 4.87 0.48 5.20
N ALA A 30 3.95 -0.08 6.01
CA ALA A 30 2.55 0.32 6.03
C ALA A 30 2.38 1.82 6.32
N LYS A 31 3.11 2.36 7.30
CA LYS A 31 3.11 3.80 7.60
C LYS A 31 3.56 4.64 6.40
N HIS A 32 4.61 4.20 5.69
CA HIS A 32 5.11 4.90 4.51
C HIS A 32 4.13 4.85 3.33
N VAL A 33 3.53 3.69 3.05
CA VAL A 33 2.53 3.52 1.98
C VAL A 33 1.30 4.38 2.28
N PHE A 34 0.78 4.30 3.50
CA PHE A 34 -0.34 5.11 3.96
C PHE A 34 -0.08 6.61 3.83
N ALA A 35 1.13 7.07 4.16
CA ALA A 35 1.52 8.46 3.98
C ALA A 35 1.57 8.89 2.49
N GLN A 36 1.90 7.98 1.56
CA GLN A 36 1.80 8.28 0.13
C GLN A 36 0.33 8.39 -0.31
N LEU A 37 -0.53 7.47 0.12
CA LEU A 37 -1.96 7.44 -0.25
C LEU A 37 -2.72 8.70 0.20
N LYS A 38 -2.28 9.33 1.29
CA LYS A 38 -2.85 10.60 1.78
C LYS A 38 -2.50 11.81 0.92
N LYS A 39 -1.56 11.71 -0.01
CA LYS A 39 -1.20 12.83 -0.88
C LYS A 39 -2.31 13.09 -1.88
N GLU A 40 -2.56 14.36 -2.17
CA GLU A 40 -3.55 14.79 -3.16
C GLU A 40 -2.98 14.63 -4.58
N LYS A 41 -2.89 13.37 -5.02
CA LYS A 41 -2.35 12.96 -6.32
C LYS A 41 -3.29 12.03 -7.06
N SER A 42 -3.11 11.94 -8.37
CA SER A 42 -3.81 10.96 -9.20
C SER A 42 -3.40 9.53 -8.84
N GLU A 43 -4.31 8.59 -9.06
CA GLU A 43 -4.07 7.16 -8.82
C GLU A 43 -2.78 6.65 -9.48
N THR A 44 -2.54 7.05 -10.73
CA THR A 44 -1.33 6.72 -11.49
C THR A 44 -0.05 7.19 -10.79
N GLU A 45 -0.05 8.42 -10.27
CA GLU A 45 1.10 8.96 -9.56
C GLU A 45 1.32 8.27 -8.21
N LEU A 46 0.23 7.97 -7.49
CA LEU A 46 0.28 7.23 -6.23
C LEU A 46 0.85 5.83 -6.46
N ARG A 47 0.34 5.09 -7.44
CA ARG A 47 0.86 3.78 -7.86
C ARG A 47 2.34 3.83 -8.14
N GLN A 48 2.79 4.77 -8.98
CA GLN A 48 4.21 4.91 -9.29
C GLN A 48 5.07 5.25 -8.07
N SER A 49 4.59 6.17 -7.22
CA SER A 49 5.32 6.59 -6.02
C SER A 49 5.48 5.45 -5.00
N ILE A 50 4.40 4.71 -4.76
CA ILE A 50 4.39 3.56 -3.84
C ILE A 50 5.23 2.43 -4.44
N ARG A 51 5.07 2.14 -5.74
CA ARG A 51 5.85 1.13 -6.46
C ARG A 51 7.34 1.40 -6.35
N LYS A 52 7.82 2.61 -6.67
CA LYS A 52 9.26 2.95 -6.58
C LYS A 52 9.82 2.70 -5.18
N LYS A 53 9.04 3.03 -4.14
CA LYS A 53 9.47 2.86 -2.76
C LYS A 53 9.49 1.39 -2.31
N LEU A 54 8.49 0.62 -2.72
CA LEU A 54 8.40 -0.79 -2.39
C LEU A 54 9.28 -1.67 -3.28
N PHE A 55 9.68 -1.23 -4.47
CA PHE A 55 10.53 -1.99 -5.38
C PHE A 55 11.90 -2.34 -4.78
N LEU A 56 12.43 -1.47 -3.93
CA LEU A 56 13.68 -1.71 -3.20
C LEU A 56 13.54 -2.75 -2.07
N VAL A 57 12.31 -3.17 -1.76
CA VAL A 57 11.98 -4.05 -0.64
C VAL A 57 11.38 -5.38 -1.13
N LEU A 58 10.39 -5.28 -2.01
CA LEU A 58 9.61 -6.38 -2.56
C LEU A 58 10.14 -6.88 -3.91
N TYR A 59 11.02 -6.12 -4.57
CA TYR A 59 11.58 -6.42 -5.89
C TYR A 59 10.48 -6.83 -6.90
N GLU A 60 10.53 -8.07 -7.39
CA GLU A 60 9.58 -8.66 -8.34
C GLU A 60 8.14 -8.78 -7.83
N LYS A 61 7.92 -8.83 -6.51
CA LYS A 61 6.57 -8.92 -5.91
C LYS A 61 5.86 -7.57 -5.81
N THR A 62 6.58 -6.48 -6.06
CA THR A 62 6.03 -5.12 -5.99
C THR A 62 4.81 -4.89 -6.89
N PRO A 63 4.84 -5.17 -8.20
CA PRO A 63 3.69 -4.92 -9.08
C PRO A 63 2.43 -5.65 -8.59
N GLU A 64 2.55 -6.92 -8.19
CA GLU A 64 1.43 -7.71 -7.67
C GLU A 64 0.84 -7.09 -6.39
N PHE A 65 1.69 -6.65 -5.46
CA PHE A 65 1.24 -5.97 -4.25
C PHE A 65 0.52 -4.64 -4.57
N ILE A 66 1.04 -3.86 -5.53
CA ILE A 66 0.43 -2.59 -5.94
C ILE A 66 -0.96 -2.84 -6.51
N ASP A 67 -1.11 -3.80 -7.42
CA ASP A 67 -2.43 -4.10 -7.98
C ASP A 67 -3.40 -4.54 -6.88
N LYS A 68 -2.96 -5.43 -5.99
CA LYS A 68 -3.75 -5.88 -4.84
C LYS A 68 -4.14 -4.74 -3.91
N LEU A 69 -3.23 -3.81 -3.61
CA LEU A 69 -3.49 -2.63 -2.78
C LEU A 69 -4.60 -1.77 -3.39
N PHE A 70 -4.50 -1.44 -4.68
CA PHE A 70 -5.47 -0.54 -5.31
C PHE A 70 -6.82 -1.22 -5.52
N VAL A 71 -6.86 -2.51 -5.84
CA VAL A 71 -8.11 -3.30 -5.85
C VAL A 71 -8.75 -3.30 -4.47
N THR A 72 -7.96 -3.52 -3.41
CA THR A 72 -8.44 -3.52 -2.02
C THR A 72 -8.99 -2.14 -1.61
N LEU A 73 -8.38 -1.05 -2.07
CA LEU A 73 -8.86 0.30 -1.83
C LEU A 73 -10.16 0.61 -2.58
N GLU A 74 -10.29 0.10 -3.81
CA GLU A 74 -11.49 0.28 -4.65
C GLU A 74 -12.70 -0.48 -4.09
N ASN A 75 -12.53 -1.76 -3.77
CA ASN A 75 -13.59 -2.61 -3.22
C ASN A 75 -13.76 -2.49 -1.69
N LYS A 76 -12.86 -1.75 -1.03
CA LYS A 76 -12.82 -1.56 0.42
C LYS A 76 -12.71 -2.86 1.22
N SER A 77 -12.14 -3.92 0.65
CA SER A 77 -11.91 -5.21 1.33
C SER A 77 -10.88 -5.16 2.46
N TYR A 78 -10.34 -3.98 2.78
CA TYR A 78 -9.53 -3.75 3.97
C TYR A 78 -10.38 -3.44 5.22
N LEU A 79 -11.67 -3.15 5.05
CA LEU A 79 -12.63 -2.86 6.13
C LEU A 79 -13.07 -4.13 6.86
#